data_AF-A0A2E3RBR6-F1
#
_entry.id   AF-A0A2E3RBR6-F1
#
_cell.length_a   1.000
_cell.length_b   1.000
_cell.length_c   1.000
_cell.angle_alpha   90.00
_cell.angle_beta   90.00
_cell.angle_gamma   90.00
#
_symmetry.space_group_name_H-M   'P 1'
#
loop_
_entity.id
_entity.type
_entity.pdbx_description
1 polymer ?
#
loop_
_entity_poly.entity_id
_entity_poly.type
_entity_poly.pdbx_seq_one_letter_code
_entity_poly.pdbx_strand_id
1 'polypeptide(L)'
;MTKAAELREMSDEQLGLTLKDTCEHFFRLRIQAQTERLDAPSELKKNRRLIARIKTIQRERSGGLARSQAGDSTNPDSGETKEAVTAQTGG
;
A
#
# COMPACT_ATOMS: atom_id res chain seq x y z
N MET A 1 -7.07 12.53 -19.59
CA MET A 1 -7.61 11.67 -18.51
C MET A 1 -7.29 10.25 -18.92
N THR A 2 -6.23 9.65 -18.37
CA THR A 2 -5.95 8.23 -18.57
C THR A 2 -7.13 7.43 -18.01
N LYS A 3 -7.73 6.61 -18.88
CA LYS A 3 -8.91 5.84 -18.53
C LYS A 3 -8.48 4.69 -17.62
N ALA A 4 -9.33 4.32 -16.67
CA ALA A 4 -9.05 3.19 -15.80
C ALA A 4 -8.86 1.87 -16.57
N ALA A 5 -9.41 1.79 -17.79
CA ALA A 5 -9.22 0.67 -18.71
C ALA A 5 -7.75 0.52 -19.16
N GLU A 6 -7.12 1.61 -19.58
CA GLU A 6 -5.71 1.61 -20.04
C GLU A 6 -4.76 1.13 -18.94
N LEU A 7 -5.01 1.50 -17.68
CA LEU A 7 -4.22 1.05 -16.53
C LEU A 7 -4.43 -0.44 -16.21
N ARG A 8 -5.60 -1.00 -16.53
CA ARG A 8 -5.88 -2.43 -16.27
C ARG A 8 -5.24 -3.34 -17.31
N GLU A 9 -5.01 -2.83 -18.52
CA GLU A 9 -4.32 -3.53 -19.61
C GLU A 9 -2.79 -3.58 -19.41
N MET A 10 -2.24 -2.69 -18.58
CA MET A 10 -0.80 -2.65 -18.27
C MET A 10 -0.36 -3.80 -17.35
N SER A 11 0.88 -4.26 -17.53
CA SER A 11 1.52 -5.22 -16.61
C SER A 11 1.84 -4.59 -15.25
N ASP A 12 2.12 -5.42 -14.24
CA ASP A 12 2.48 -4.91 -12.89
C ASP A 12 3.76 -4.05 -12.92
N GLU A 13 4.73 -4.43 -13.74
CA GLU A 13 5.97 -3.67 -13.94
C GLU A 13 5.71 -2.31 -14.61
N GLN A 14 4.86 -2.29 -15.64
CA GLN A 14 4.46 -1.06 -16.34
C GLN A 14 3.66 -0.13 -15.42
N LEU A 15 2.78 -0.69 -14.58
CA LEU A 15 2.08 0.07 -13.55
C LEU A 15 3.04 0.68 -12.53
N GLY A 16 4.06 -0.08 -12.11
CA GLY A 16 5.13 0.40 -11.23
C GLY A 16 5.94 1.55 -11.85
N LEU A 17 6.30 1.43 -13.12
CA LEU A 17 7.03 2.47 -13.86
C LEU A 17 6.18 3.74 -14.00
N THR A 18 4.94 3.59 -14.45
CA THR A 18 3.99 4.70 -14.60
C THR A 18 3.74 5.41 -13.28
N LEU A 19 3.67 4.67 -12.16
CA LEU A 19 3.55 5.26 -10.82
C LEU A 19 4.76 6.13 -10.48
N LYS A 20 5.98 5.66 -10.73
CA LYS A 20 7.20 6.42 -10.46
C LYS A 20 7.23 7.72 -11.26
N ASP A 21 7.01 7.64 -12.57
CA ASP A 21 7.00 8.80 -13.45
C ASP A 21 5.94 9.83 -13.03
N THR A 22 4.74 9.35 -12.70
CA THR A 22 3.64 10.21 -12.22
C THR A 22 3.98 10.89 -10.89
N CYS A 23 4.65 10.17 -9.97
CA CYS A 23 5.09 10.73 -8.69
C CYS A 23 6.16 11.81 -8.88
N GLU A 24 7.14 11.59 -9.75
CA GLU A 24 8.15 12.61 -10.05
C GLU A 24 7.54 13.86 -10.69
N HIS A 25 6.59 13.67 -11.61
CA HIS A 25 5.89 14.78 -12.24
C HIS A 25 5.04 15.56 -11.22
N PHE A 26 4.34 14.84 -10.33
CA PHE A 26 3.61 15.45 -9.22
C PHE A 26 4.51 16.26 -8.29
N PHE A 27 5.70 15.74 -7.96
CA PHE A 27 6.67 16.45 -7.13
C PHE A 27 7.16 17.73 -7.80
N ARG A 28 7.54 17.66 -9.08
CA ARG A 28 7.93 18.84 -9.89
C ARG A 28 6.84 19.90 -9.91
N LEU A 29 5.59 19.50 -10.20
CA LEU A 29 4.44 20.41 -10.17
C LEU A 29 4.21 21.02 -8.79
N ARG A 30 4.45 20.26 -7.71
CA ARG A 30 4.31 20.77 -6.34
C ARG A 30 5.35 21.84 -6.02
N ILE A 31 6.60 21.65 -6.44
CA ILE A 31 7.66 22.65 -6.27
C ILE A 31 7.34 23.91 -7.09
N GLN A 32 6.96 23.75 -8.36
CA GLN A 32 6.54 24.86 -9.22
C GLN A 32 5.36 25.64 -8.64
N ALA A 33 4.38 24.94 -8.04
CA ALA A 33 3.22 25.56 -7.42
C ALA A 33 3.55 26.41 -6.19
N GLN A 34 4.70 26.16 -5.55
CA GLN A 34 5.16 26.93 -4.40
C GLN A 34 5.94 28.17 -4.82
N THR A 35 6.63 28.13 -5.96
CA THR A 35 7.46 29.23 -6.46
C THR A 35 6.70 30.22 -7.33
N GLU A 36 5.74 29.73 -8.12
CA GLU A 36 4.94 30.56 -9.03
C GLU A 36 3.46 30.17 -8.93
N ARG A 37 2.58 31.12 -9.24
CA ARG A 37 1.13 30.91 -9.22
C ARG A 37 0.80 29.84 -10.27
N LEU A 38 0.64 28.60 -9.82
CA LEU A 38 0.56 27.43 -10.68
C LEU A 38 -0.43 27.62 -11.84
N ASP A 39 0.06 27.55 -13.08
CA ASP A 39 -0.78 27.69 -14.28
C ASP A 39 -1.82 26.56 -14.41
N ALA A 40 -1.58 25.42 -13.77
CA ALA A 40 -2.38 24.22 -13.95
C ALA A 40 -2.72 23.46 -12.64
N PRO A 41 -3.50 24.03 -11.72
CA PRO A 41 -3.98 23.34 -10.50
C PRO A 41 -4.80 22.07 -10.80
N SER A 42 -5.39 22.01 -12.00
CA SER A 42 -6.09 20.84 -12.51
C SER A 42 -5.16 19.65 -12.73
N GLU A 43 -3.90 19.87 -13.14
CA GLU A 43 -2.92 18.80 -13.36
C GLU A 43 -2.45 18.16 -12.05
N LEU A 44 -2.26 18.96 -10.98
CA LEU A 44 -2.02 18.42 -9.63
C LEU A 44 -3.13 17.46 -9.20
N LYS A 45 -4.39 17.83 -9.41
CA LYS A 45 -5.55 16.98 -9.08
C LYS A 45 -5.59 15.71 -9.95
N LYS A 46 -5.25 15.80 -11.23
CA LYS A 46 -5.20 14.65 -12.16
C LYS A 46 -4.11 13.66 -11.76
N ASN A 47 -2.89 14.13 -11.50
CA ASN A 47 -1.77 13.29 -11.07
C ASN A 47 -2.05 12.59 -9.73
N ARG A 48 -2.63 13.30 -8.76
CA ARG A 48 -3.03 12.68 -7.47
C ARG A 48 -4.05 11.55 -7.67
N ARG A 49 -5.04 11.75 -8.54
CA ARG A 49 -6.03 10.71 -8.87
C ARG A 49 -5.41 9.53 -9.62
N LEU A 50 -4.44 9.80 -10.49
CA LEU A 50 -3.73 8.76 -11.24
C LEU A 50 -2.93 7.84 -10.30
N ILE A 51 -2.16 8.43 -9.38
CA ILE A 51 -1.41 7.68 -8.36
C ILE A 51 -2.35 6.80 -7.53
N ALA A 52 -3.49 7.34 -7.09
CA ALA A 52 -4.47 6.58 -6.32
C ALA A 52 -5.02 5.39 -7.11
N ARG A 53 -5.39 5.59 -8.37
CA ARG A 53 -5.91 4.51 -9.25
C ARG A 53 -4.90 3.39 -9.45
N ILE A 54 -3.63 3.72 -9.73
CA ILE A 54 -2.58 2.71 -9.92
C ILE A 54 -2.39 1.90 -8.64
N LYS A 55 -2.32 2.56 -7.48
CA LYS A 55 -2.21 1.89 -6.18
C LYS A 55 -3.41 1.00 -5.88
N THR A 56 -4.62 1.42 -6.23
CA THR A 56 -5.83 0.59 -6.09
C THR A 56 -5.75 -0.66 -6.95
N ILE A 57 -5.36 -0.55 -8.23
CA ILE A 57 -5.23 -1.72 -9.13
C ILE A 57 -4.15 -2.68 -8.61
N GLN A 58 -2.99 -2.16 -8.18
CA GLN A 58 -1.96 -2.96 -7.55
C GLN A 58 -2.50 -3.69 -6.31
N ARG A 59 -3.27 -2.99 -5.47
CA ARG A 59 -3.90 -3.61 -4.28
C ARG A 59 -4.99 -4.62 -4.64
N GLU A 60 -5.76 -4.41 -5.70
CA GLU A 60 -6.74 -5.38 -6.21
C GLU A 60 -6.03 -6.66 -6.69
N ARG A 61 -4.92 -6.52 -7.43
CA ARG A 61 -4.10 -7.64 -7.89
C ARG A 61 -3.43 -8.40 -6.75
N SER A 62 -2.86 -7.70 -5.76
CA SER A 62 -2.24 -8.34 -4.59
C SER A 62 -3.25 -8.86 -3.56
N GLY A 63 -4.39 -8.18 -3.41
CA GLY A 63 -5.39 -8.40 -2.36
C GLY A 63 -6.50 -9.37 -2.72
N GLY A 64 -6.69 -9.69 -4.01
CA GLY A 64 -7.53 -10.80 -4.44
C GLY A 64 -7.10 -12.15 -3.84
N LEU A 65 -5.83 -12.28 -3.43
CA LEU A 65 -5.30 -13.43 -2.71
C LEU A 65 -5.48 -13.38 -1.19
N ALA A 66 -5.69 -12.19 -0.60
CA ALA A 66 -5.66 -12.03 0.86
C ALA A 66 -7.04 -12.03 1.54
N ARG A 67 -8.13 -11.91 0.77
CA ARG A 67 -9.50 -11.91 1.34
C ARG A 67 -10.04 -13.31 1.66
N SER A 68 -9.32 -14.37 1.29
CA SER A 68 -9.67 -15.77 1.55
C SER A 68 -9.03 -16.36 2.82
N GLN A 69 -8.17 -15.65 3.55
CA GLN A 69 -7.50 -16.17 4.76
C GLN A 69 -7.91 -15.45 6.08
N ALA A 70 -9.06 -14.80 6.12
CA ALA A 70 -9.60 -14.18 7.34
C ALA A 70 -10.74 -15.02 7.96
N GLY A 71 -10.49 -16.32 8.13
CA GLY A 71 -11.41 -17.25 8.75
C GLY A 71 -10.70 -18.56 9.04
N ASP A 72 -10.02 -18.63 10.18
CA ASP A 72 -9.85 -19.81 11.05
C ASP A 72 -8.49 -19.78 11.77
N SER A 73 -8.49 -19.21 12.98
CA SER A 73 -7.63 -19.70 14.07
C SER A 73 -8.32 -19.31 15.38
N THR A 74 -9.43 -19.98 15.65
CA THR A 74 -9.95 -20.12 17.00
C THR A 74 -8.84 -20.79 17.80
N ASN A 75 -8.10 -20.03 18.62
CA ASN A 75 -6.98 -20.60 19.36
C ASN A 75 -7.54 -21.49 20.49
N PRO A 76 -7.07 -22.75 20.60
CA PRO A 76 -7.66 -23.76 21.45
C PRO A 76 -7.32 -23.55 22.93
N ASP A 77 -8.27 -24.03 23.72
CA ASP A 77 -8.22 -24.36 25.14
C ASP A 77 -6.95 -25.14 25.58
N SER A 78 -6.60 -24.96 26.86
CA SER A 78 -5.91 -25.88 27.78
C SER A 78 -4.37 -26.01 27.84
N GLY A 79 -3.86 -25.91 29.09
CA GLY A 79 -2.61 -26.49 29.63
C GLY A 79 -1.33 -25.67 29.37
N GLU A 80 -0.40 -25.38 30.29
CA GLU A 80 -0.06 -25.87 31.62
C GLU A 80 0.73 -24.75 32.33
N THR A 81 0.31 -24.30 33.51
CA THR A 81 1.21 -23.62 34.45
C THR A 81 1.80 -24.69 35.37
N LYS A 82 2.95 -25.24 35.00
CA LYS A 82 3.79 -26.05 35.89
C LYS A 82 5.24 -25.67 35.71
N GLU A 83 5.73 -24.83 36.62
CA GLU A 83 7.15 -24.76 37.00
C GLU A 83 7.13 -24.52 38.52
N ALA A 84 7.03 -25.63 39.23
CA ALA A 84 7.33 -25.72 40.64
C ALA A 84 8.71 -26.38 40.78
N VAL A 85 9.44 -25.95 41.81
CA VAL A 85 10.56 -26.65 42.46
C VAL A 85 11.93 -26.56 41.78
N THR A 86 12.87 -25.92 42.50
CA THR A 86 14.32 -26.24 42.73
C THR A 86 14.99 -24.91 43.13
N ALA A 87 15.78 -24.68 44.19
CA ALA A 87 16.55 -25.45 45.17
C ALA A 87 16.56 -24.63 46.50
N GLN A 88 16.50 -25.19 47.70
CA GLN A 88 17.59 -25.83 48.48
C GLN A 88 18.95 -25.10 48.37
N THR A 89 19.46 -24.62 49.51
CA THR A 89 20.85 -24.28 49.94
C THR A 89 20.78 -22.95 50.69
N GLY A 90 21.03 -22.81 52.00
CA GLY A 90 21.94 -23.51 52.90
C GLY A 90 23.00 -22.50 53.36
N GLY A 91 23.06 -22.19 54.66
CA GLY A 91 24.08 -21.32 55.27
C GLY A 91 23.50 -20.31 56.25
#